data_AF-A0A9P6SYN6-F1
#
_entry.id   AF-A0A9P6SYN6-F1
#
_cell.length_a   1.000
_cell.length_b   1.000
_cell.length_c   1.000
_cell.angle_alpha   90.00
_cell.angle_beta   90.00
_cell.angle_gamma   90.00
#
_symmetry.space_group_name_H-M   'P 1'
#
loop_
_entity.id
_entity.type
_entity.pdbx_description
1 polymer ?
#
loop_
_entity_poly.entity_id
_entity_poly.type
_entity_poly.pdbx_seq_one_letter_code
_entity_poly.pdbx_strand_id
1 'polypeptide(L)'
;MSYSMRPVAGDKVESELLQHIKKATSPEESAPKQKHVRAIIVYTWDYRSSASVWHGFRTQPLLGDEVQTFKALISVHKIIRDGHPTALKDAQKESDWLDQCARSTSQYDGRGYSTLIRNYVDFLHSKLRYHANHPEFNGTFDYKEYISLKGIDDPNEG
;
A
#
# COMPACT_ATOMS: atom_id res chain seq x y z
N MET A 1 6.91 32.53 28.50
CA MET A 1 7.54 32.56 27.17
C MET A 1 7.24 31.24 26.49
N SER A 2 6.36 31.26 25.49
CA SER A 2 6.01 30.11 24.67
C SER A 2 7.21 29.77 23.76
N TYR A 3 7.62 28.51 23.75
CA TYR A 3 8.41 27.98 22.65
C TYR A 3 7.53 26.98 21.90
N SER A 4 6.80 27.50 20.93
CA SER A 4 6.19 26.69 19.88
C SER A 4 7.31 26.18 18.98
N MET A 5 7.55 24.87 18.99
CA MET A 5 8.42 24.14 18.07
C MET A 5 7.64 22.89 17.62
N ARG A 6 7.32 22.57 16.36
CA ARG A 6 7.40 23.22 15.03
C ARG A 6 6.35 22.50 14.14
N PRO A 7 5.41 23.19 13.48
CA PRO A 7 4.54 22.56 12.47
C PRO A 7 5.28 22.23 11.15
N VAL A 8 6.34 22.98 10.86
CA VAL A 8 7.00 23.06 9.54
C VAL A 8 7.70 21.77 9.08
N ALA A 9 8.16 20.93 10.02
CA ALA A 9 8.84 19.68 9.68
C ALA A 9 7.86 18.61 9.18
N GLY A 10 6.63 18.59 9.72
CA GLY A 10 5.57 17.67 9.28
C GLY A 10 5.16 17.95 7.85
N ASP A 11 4.88 19.22 7.53
CA ASP A 11 4.44 19.64 6.19
C ASP A 11 5.47 19.30 5.10
N LYS A 12 6.76 19.45 5.41
CA LYS A 12 7.83 19.11 4.47
C LYS A 12 7.85 17.61 4.17
N VAL A 13 7.74 16.77 5.20
CA VAL A 13 7.75 15.30 5.03
C VAL A 13 6.50 14.83 4.30
N GLU A 14 5.33 15.38 4.61
CA GLU A 14 4.09 15.11 3.88
C GLU A 14 4.23 15.49 2.40
N SER A 15 4.81 16.66 2.09
CA SER A 15 5.09 17.06 0.72
C SER A 15 6.04 16.09 0.00
N GLU A 16 7.11 15.65 0.67
CA GLU A 16 8.06 14.67 0.13
C GLU A 16 7.40 13.30 -0.12
N LEU A 17 6.54 12.84 0.80
CA LEU A 17 5.75 11.63 0.62
C LEU A 17 4.87 11.72 -0.63
N LEU A 18 4.12 12.81 -0.81
CA LEU A 18 3.29 13.03 -1.99
C LEU A 18 4.11 13.01 -3.29
N GLN A 19 5.32 13.58 -3.27
CA GLN A 19 6.23 13.51 -4.42
C GLN A 19 6.69 12.08 -4.72
N HIS A 20 6.96 11.28 -3.69
CA HIS A 20 7.30 9.87 -3.87
C HIS A 20 6.15 9.08 -4.45
N ILE A 21 4.91 9.28 -3.96
CA ILE A 21 3.71 8.65 -4.51
C ILE A 21 3.56 9.02 -5.99
N LYS A 22 3.57 10.32 -6.32
CA LYS A 22 3.47 10.80 -7.71
C LYS A 22 4.51 10.20 -8.65
N LYS A 23 5.75 10.03 -8.20
CA LYS A 23 6.83 9.45 -9.01
C LYS A 23 6.75 7.92 -9.10
N ALA A 24 6.21 7.24 -8.09
CA ALA A 24 5.94 5.81 -8.13
C ALA A 24 4.78 5.47 -9.07
N THR A 25 3.78 6.35 -9.16
CA THR A 25 2.56 6.19 -9.97
C THR A 25 2.54 7.09 -11.21
N SER A 26 3.69 7.36 -11.83
CA SER A 26 3.75 8.12 -13.08
C SER A 26 2.99 7.41 -14.23
N PRO A 27 2.45 8.15 -15.23
CA PRO A 27 1.77 7.56 -16.39
C PRO A 27 2.71 6.82 -17.35
N GLU A 28 4.03 6.95 -17.14
CA GLU A 28 5.06 6.20 -17.87
C GLU A 28 4.87 4.69 -17.67
N GLU A 29 4.62 3.98 -18.77
CA GLU A 29 4.37 2.54 -18.84
C GLU A 29 5.65 1.74 -18.54
N SER A 30 5.98 1.72 -17.26
CA SER A 30 7.15 1.09 -16.67
C SER A 30 6.80 0.64 -15.26
N ALA A 31 7.63 -0.25 -14.70
CA ALA A 31 7.49 -0.62 -13.31
C ALA A 31 7.54 0.61 -12.38
N PRO A 32 6.79 0.62 -11.26
CA PRO A 32 6.92 1.69 -10.26
C PRO A 32 8.38 1.89 -9.86
N LYS A 33 8.83 3.14 -9.89
CA LYS A 33 10.23 3.50 -9.63
C LYS A 33 10.62 3.03 -8.22
N GLN A 34 11.51 2.04 -8.16
CA GLN A 34 11.81 1.29 -6.92
C GLN A 34 12.22 2.19 -5.75
N LYS A 35 13.06 3.20 -6.01
CA LYS A 35 13.50 4.17 -4.97
C LYS A 35 12.33 4.91 -4.31
N HIS A 36 11.27 5.20 -5.07
CA HIS A 36 10.11 5.93 -4.56
C HIS A 36 9.18 5.02 -3.78
N VAL A 37 8.94 3.80 -4.26
CA VAL A 37 8.21 2.79 -3.48
C VAL A 37 8.93 2.48 -2.17
N ARG A 38 10.27 2.35 -2.20
CA ARG A 38 11.07 2.13 -0.99
C ARG A 38 10.95 3.30 0.00
N ALA A 39 10.97 4.53 -0.47
CA ALA A 39 10.79 5.70 0.39
C ALA A 39 9.40 5.71 1.06
N ILE A 40 8.33 5.34 0.34
CA ILE A 40 6.97 5.22 0.91
C ILE A 40 6.93 4.12 1.98
N ILE A 41 7.56 2.97 1.72
CA ILE A 41 7.68 1.90 2.71
C ILE A 41 8.41 2.39 3.96
N VAL A 42 9.57 3.03 3.81
CA VAL A 42 10.36 3.57 4.93
C VAL A 42 9.55 4.60 5.72
N TYR A 43 8.78 5.47 5.06
CA TYR A 43 7.86 6.38 5.74
C TYR A 43 6.93 5.64 6.72
N THR A 44 6.34 4.50 6.32
CA THR A 44 5.46 3.75 7.24
C THR A 44 6.19 3.24 8.50
N TRP A 45 7.50 2.98 8.41
CA TRP A 45 8.35 2.58 9.53
C TRP A 45 8.69 3.77 10.44
N ASP A 46 9.07 4.91 9.84
CA ASP A 46 9.44 6.12 10.59
C ASP A 46 8.25 6.68 11.39
N TYR A 47 7.05 6.66 10.81
CA TYR A 47 5.84 7.24 11.39
C TYR A 47 4.90 6.22 12.03
N ARG A 48 5.19 4.92 11.89
CA ARG A 48 4.36 3.80 12.40
C ARG A 48 2.89 3.86 11.98
N SER A 49 2.61 4.50 10.85
CA SER A 49 1.27 4.66 10.28
C SER A 49 1.35 4.70 8.76
N SER A 50 0.27 4.27 8.10
CA SER A 50 0.12 4.44 6.65
C SER A 50 -0.98 5.45 6.28
N ALA A 51 -1.59 6.14 7.25
CA ALA A 51 -2.70 7.05 7.00
C ALA A 51 -2.37 8.14 5.95
N SER A 52 -1.22 8.79 6.07
CA SER A 52 -0.74 9.78 5.09
C SER A 52 -0.47 9.18 3.71
N VAL A 53 -0.05 7.92 3.65
CA VAL A 53 0.16 7.20 2.38
C VAL A 53 -1.17 7.01 1.66
N TRP A 54 -2.20 6.57 2.37
CA TRP A 54 -3.56 6.41 1.82
C TRP A 54 -4.18 7.75 1.44
N HIS A 55 -3.95 8.80 2.24
CA HIS A 55 -4.36 10.16 1.86
C HIS A 55 -3.67 10.60 0.55
N GLY A 56 -2.38 10.34 0.44
CA GLY A 56 -1.61 10.63 -0.77
C GLY A 56 -2.10 9.90 -2.01
N PHE A 57 -2.50 8.63 -1.90
CA PHE A 57 -3.09 7.90 -3.03
C PHE A 57 -4.44 8.50 -3.47
N ARG A 58 -5.29 8.95 -2.54
CA ARG A 58 -6.60 9.55 -2.87
C ARG A 58 -6.50 10.95 -3.47
N THR A 59 -5.47 11.70 -3.12
CA THR A 59 -5.27 13.08 -3.63
C THR A 59 -4.65 13.13 -5.02
N GLN A 60 -3.96 12.06 -5.44
CA GLN A 60 -3.44 11.96 -6.80
C GLN A 60 -4.55 11.53 -7.77
N PRO A 61 -4.58 12.04 -9.02
CA PRO A 61 -5.57 11.67 -10.03
C PRO A 61 -5.24 10.30 -10.67
N LEU A 62 -5.14 9.26 -9.86
CA LEU A 62 -4.68 7.93 -10.29
C LEU A 62 -5.75 7.21 -11.12
N LEU A 63 -7.01 7.36 -10.73
CA LEU A 63 -8.13 6.62 -11.32
C LEU A 63 -8.42 6.96 -12.77
N GLY A 64 -7.91 8.10 -13.28
CA GLY A 64 -8.11 8.56 -14.65
C GLY A 64 -7.14 7.96 -15.68
N ASP A 65 -6.12 7.21 -15.25
CA ASP A 65 -5.20 6.52 -16.16
C ASP A 65 -4.94 5.09 -15.69
N GLU A 66 -5.10 4.14 -16.60
CA GLU A 66 -5.02 2.71 -16.28
C GLU A 66 -3.62 2.26 -15.83
N VAL A 67 -2.56 2.88 -16.37
CA VAL A 67 -1.17 2.59 -15.98
C VAL A 67 -0.91 3.13 -14.57
N GLN A 68 -1.38 4.33 -14.27
CA GLN A 68 -1.24 4.92 -12.93
C GLN A 68 -2.00 4.12 -11.87
N THR A 69 -3.25 3.73 -12.13
CA THR A 69 -4.04 2.85 -11.23
C THR A 69 -3.32 1.52 -10.99
N PHE A 70 -2.85 0.87 -12.05
CA PHE A 70 -2.15 -0.41 -11.90
C PHE A 70 -0.84 -0.29 -11.09
N LYS A 71 -0.07 0.77 -11.33
CA LYS A 71 1.15 1.08 -10.56
C LYS A 71 0.85 1.44 -9.11
N ALA A 72 -0.29 2.06 -8.83
CA ALA A 72 -0.75 2.32 -7.47
C ALA A 72 -1.03 1.00 -6.73
N LEU A 73 -1.74 0.06 -7.36
CA LEU A 73 -1.99 -1.27 -6.79
C LEU A 73 -0.71 -2.06 -6.53
N ILE A 74 0.26 -2.04 -7.47
CA ILE A 74 1.58 -2.65 -7.25
C ILE A 74 2.29 -2.02 -6.04
N SER A 75 2.21 -0.69 -5.91
CA SER A 75 2.84 0.03 -4.80
C SER A 75 2.18 -0.32 -3.47
N VAL A 76 0.84 -0.35 -3.43
CA VAL A 76 0.04 -0.78 -2.26
C VAL A 76 0.41 -2.21 -1.85
N HIS A 77 0.50 -3.15 -2.79
CA HIS A 77 0.91 -4.52 -2.48
C HIS A 77 2.29 -4.55 -1.81
N LYS A 78 3.26 -3.81 -2.34
CA LYS A 78 4.61 -3.72 -1.75
C LYS A 78 4.60 -3.09 -0.35
N ILE A 79 3.76 -2.08 -0.13
CA ILE A 79 3.60 -1.43 1.19
C ILE A 79 2.98 -2.41 2.20
N ILE A 80 1.97 -3.17 1.80
CA ILE A 80 1.35 -4.21 2.64
C ILE A 80 2.37 -5.29 3.01
N ARG A 81 3.28 -5.62 2.09
CA ARG A 81 4.27 -6.68 2.29
C ARG A 81 5.46 -6.23 3.14
N ASP A 82 6.03 -5.07 2.83
CA ASP A 82 7.35 -4.63 3.33
C ASP A 82 7.27 -3.43 4.30
N GLY A 83 6.07 -2.85 4.50
CA GLY A 83 5.80 -1.73 5.40
C GLY A 83 5.77 -2.13 6.87
N HIS A 84 5.64 -1.14 7.75
CA HIS A 84 5.43 -1.38 9.18
C HIS A 84 4.16 -2.22 9.40
N PRO A 85 4.09 -3.11 10.41
CA PRO A 85 2.91 -3.97 10.62
C PRO A 85 1.56 -3.24 10.71
N THR A 86 1.56 -1.96 11.12
CA THR A 86 0.34 -1.14 11.11
C THR A 86 -0.15 -0.83 9.70
N ALA A 87 0.72 -0.78 8.68
CA ALA A 87 0.33 -0.56 7.29
C ALA A 87 -0.58 -1.69 6.77
N LEU A 88 -0.31 -2.94 7.14
CA LEU A 88 -1.18 -4.08 6.84
C LEU A 88 -2.55 -3.94 7.52
N LYS A 89 -2.58 -3.52 8.79
CA LYS A 89 -3.83 -3.29 9.54
C LYS A 89 -4.65 -2.13 8.99
N ASP A 90 -3.98 -1.03 8.64
CA ASP A 90 -4.61 0.14 8.03
C ASP A 90 -5.19 -0.21 6.66
N ALA A 91 -4.46 -1.00 5.85
CA ALA A 91 -4.91 -1.44 4.54
C ALA A 91 -6.24 -2.23 4.57
N GLN A 92 -6.54 -2.95 5.65
CA GLN A 92 -7.81 -3.66 5.81
C GLN A 92 -9.02 -2.70 5.86
N LYS A 93 -8.82 -1.42 6.18
CA LYS A 93 -9.85 -0.38 6.20
C LYS A 93 -10.01 0.33 4.85
N GLU A 94 -9.20 -0.04 3.87
CA GLU A 94 -9.04 0.68 2.60
C GLU A 94 -9.70 -0.06 1.42
N SER A 95 -10.58 -1.02 1.74
CA SER A 95 -11.36 -1.80 0.78
C SER A 95 -12.13 -0.94 -0.22
N ASP A 96 -12.75 0.15 0.26
CA ASP A 96 -13.51 1.06 -0.60
C ASP A 96 -12.66 1.71 -1.68
N TRP A 97 -11.40 2.06 -1.37
CA TRP A 97 -10.50 2.66 -2.34
C TRP A 97 -9.99 1.62 -3.36
N LEU A 98 -9.73 0.38 -2.91
CA LEU A 98 -9.40 -0.72 -3.82
C LEU A 98 -10.56 -1.00 -4.78
N ASP A 99 -11.80 -1.01 -4.28
CA ASP A 99 -12.99 -1.19 -5.13
C ASP A 99 -13.18 -0.03 -6.11
N GLN A 100 -12.85 1.20 -5.71
CA GLN A 100 -12.84 2.35 -6.63
C GLN A 100 -11.84 2.14 -7.77
N CYS A 101 -10.65 1.60 -7.50
CA CYS A 101 -9.66 1.25 -8.52
C CYS A 101 -10.19 0.19 -9.50
N ALA A 102 -10.94 -0.80 -9.02
CA ALA A 102 -11.58 -1.79 -9.90
C ALA A 102 -12.71 -1.17 -10.73
N ARG A 103 -13.55 -0.32 -10.13
CA ARG A 103 -14.69 0.33 -10.82
C ARG A 103 -14.26 1.36 -11.86
N SER A 104 -13.15 2.08 -11.65
CA SER A 104 -12.65 3.06 -12.63
C SER A 104 -12.24 2.41 -13.95
N THR A 105 -12.08 1.08 -13.99
CA THR A 105 -11.73 0.35 -15.21
C THR A 105 -12.76 0.40 -16.34
N SER A 106 -14.00 0.80 -16.05
CA SER A 106 -15.04 1.03 -17.07
C SER A 106 -14.77 2.28 -17.92
N GLN A 107 -13.90 3.17 -17.47
CA GLN A 107 -13.54 4.42 -18.12
C GLN A 107 -12.24 4.32 -18.94
N TYR A 108 -11.64 3.12 -19.03
CA TYR A 108 -10.36 2.93 -19.71
C TYR A 108 -10.55 2.47 -21.16
N ASP A 109 -9.77 3.07 -22.05
CA ASP A 109 -9.99 3.02 -23.50
C ASP A 109 -9.20 1.90 -24.20
N GLY A 110 -8.63 0.94 -23.45
CA GLY A 110 -8.29 -0.36 -24.01
C GLY A 110 -6.82 -0.76 -24.16
N ARG A 111 -5.89 -0.33 -23.27
CA ARG A 111 -4.55 -0.97 -23.22
C ARG A 111 -4.56 -2.35 -22.53
N GLY A 112 -5.73 -2.82 -22.08
CA GLY A 112 -5.92 -4.15 -21.51
C GLY A 112 -5.67 -4.25 -20.00
N TYR A 113 -5.38 -3.14 -19.32
CA TYR A 113 -5.13 -3.14 -17.88
C TYR A 113 -6.40 -3.39 -17.06
N SER A 114 -7.59 -3.15 -17.61
CA SER A 114 -8.86 -3.29 -16.88
C SER A 114 -9.02 -4.67 -16.21
N THR A 115 -8.71 -5.76 -16.91
CA THR A 115 -8.77 -7.12 -16.33
C THR A 115 -7.66 -7.33 -15.31
N LEU A 116 -6.45 -6.84 -15.57
CA LEU A 116 -5.33 -6.94 -14.63
C LEU A 116 -5.63 -6.21 -13.32
N ILE A 117 -6.19 -5.00 -13.40
CA ILE A 117 -6.55 -4.16 -12.24
C ILE A 117 -7.62 -4.87 -11.40
N ARG A 118 -8.71 -5.35 -12.01
CA ARG A 118 -9.78 -6.06 -11.28
C ARG A 118 -9.25 -7.31 -10.56
N ASN A 119 -8.51 -8.15 -11.27
CA ASN A 119 -7.93 -9.36 -10.69
C ASN A 119 -6.93 -9.05 -9.57
N TYR A 120 -6.16 -7.96 -9.68
CA TYR A 120 -5.23 -7.55 -8.63
C TYR A 120 -5.99 -7.02 -7.39
N VAL A 121 -7.07 -6.28 -7.58
CA VAL A 121 -7.94 -5.85 -6.47
C VAL A 121 -8.51 -7.07 -5.74
N ASP A 122 -9.01 -8.07 -6.46
CA ASP A 122 -9.51 -9.32 -5.86
C ASP A 122 -8.43 -10.08 -5.08
N PHE A 123 -7.21 -10.11 -5.61
CA PHE A 123 -6.05 -10.69 -4.93
C PHE A 123 -5.72 -9.92 -3.64
N LEU A 124 -5.71 -8.59 -3.67
CA LEU A 124 -5.43 -7.76 -2.50
C LEU A 124 -6.51 -7.94 -1.43
N HIS A 125 -7.79 -7.95 -1.80
CA HIS A 125 -8.89 -8.26 -0.88
C HIS A 125 -8.72 -9.62 -0.24
N SER A 126 -8.40 -10.65 -1.03
CA SER A 126 -8.16 -11.99 -0.50
C SER A 126 -6.98 -12.03 0.48
N LYS A 127 -5.88 -11.33 0.17
CA LYS A 127 -4.73 -11.18 1.07
C LYS A 127 -5.10 -10.45 2.36
N LEU A 128 -5.81 -9.32 2.28
CA LEU A 128 -6.21 -8.55 3.44
C LEU A 128 -7.18 -9.33 4.33
N ARG A 129 -8.14 -10.06 3.74
CA ARG A 129 -9.06 -10.94 4.46
C ARG A 129 -8.32 -12.06 5.18
N TYR A 130 -7.32 -12.67 4.55
CA TYR A 130 -6.48 -13.67 5.22
C TYR A 130 -5.82 -13.08 6.47
N HIS A 131 -5.17 -11.92 6.36
CA HIS A 131 -4.51 -11.28 7.50
C HIS A 131 -5.47 -10.71 8.55
N ALA A 132 -6.74 -10.50 8.21
CA ALA A 132 -7.77 -10.17 9.20
C ALA A 132 -8.12 -11.39 10.07
N ASN A 133 -8.15 -12.58 9.46
CA ASN A 133 -8.42 -13.85 10.16
C ASN A 133 -7.18 -14.43 10.85
N HIS A 134 -6.00 -14.17 10.30
CA HIS A 134 -4.71 -14.72 10.76
C HIS A 134 -3.69 -13.58 11.01
N PRO A 135 -3.90 -12.76 12.04
CA PRO A 135 -3.05 -11.60 12.35
C PRO A 135 -1.62 -11.95 12.76
N GLU A 136 -1.34 -13.23 13.06
CA GLU A 136 -0.01 -13.76 13.38
C GLU A 136 0.95 -13.80 12.18
N PHE A 137 0.43 -13.77 10.95
CA PHE A 137 1.28 -13.74 9.76
C PHE A 137 1.65 -12.31 9.37
N ASN A 138 2.94 -12.09 9.16
CA ASN A 138 3.45 -10.85 8.59
C ASN A 138 3.11 -10.73 7.08
N GLY A 139 3.30 -9.54 6.51
CA GLY A 139 2.97 -9.26 5.11
C GLY A 139 3.70 -10.14 4.08
N THR A 140 4.86 -10.70 4.44
CA THR A 140 5.71 -11.58 3.61
C THR A 140 5.42 -13.07 3.74
N PHE A 141 4.61 -13.50 4.71
CA PHE A 141 4.44 -14.91 5.08
C PHE A 141 5.76 -15.61 5.42
N ASP A 142 6.70 -14.92 6.08
CA ASP A 142 7.97 -15.55 6.47
C ASP A 142 7.73 -16.55 7.63
N TYR A 143 7.97 -17.82 7.33
CA TYR A 143 7.74 -18.96 8.22
C TYR A 143 8.57 -18.89 9.51
N LYS A 144 9.76 -18.25 9.47
CA LYS A 144 10.62 -18.12 10.65
C LYS A 144 9.97 -17.32 11.77
N GLU A 145 9.13 -16.35 11.43
CA GLU A 145 8.46 -15.52 12.43
C GLU A 145 7.24 -16.25 13.02
N TYR A 146 6.51 -17.02 12.21
CA TYR A 146 5.37 -17.84 12.65
C TYR A 146 5.76 -18.89 13.72
N ILE A 147 6.82 -19.68 13.48
CA ILE A 147 7.33 -20.65 14.46
C ILE A 147 7.75 -19.93 15.74
N SER A 148 8.46 -18.80 15.61
CA SER A 148 8.97 -18.06 16.78
C SER A 148 7.85 -17.47 17.66
N LEU A 149 6.71 -17.10 17.07
CA LEU A 149 5.57 -16.50 17.77
C LEU A 149 4.66 -17.53 18.42
N LYS A 150 4.52 -18.71 17.82
CA LYS A 150 3.62 -19.76 18.31
C LYS A 150 4.31 -20.83 19.13
N GLY A 151 5.62 -21.03 18.97
CA GLY A 151 6.35 -22.11 19.63
C GLY A 151 5.87 -23.51 19.22
N ILE A 152 5.17 -23.61 18.08
CA ILE A 152 4.61 -24.84 17.52
C ILE A 152 5.52 -25.25 16.36
N ASP A 153 6.18 -26.40 16.49
CA ASP A 153 7.04 -26.98 15.46
C ASP A 153 6.25 -27.63 14.31
N ASP A 154 4.94 -27.89 14.48
CA ASP A 154 4.08 -28.49 13.46
C ASP A 154 3.17 -27.45 12.76
N PRO A 155 3.38 -27.16 11.47
CA PRO A 155 2.57 -26.24 10.69
C PRO A 155 1.12 -26.71 10.43
N ASN A 156 0.73 -27.93 10.79
CA ASN A 156 -0.63 -28.44 10.56
C ASN A 156 -1.58 -28.28 11.75
N GLU A 157 -1.12 -27.77 12.90
CA GLU A 157 -1.93 -27.65 14.13
C GLU A 157 -2.50 -26.24 14.39
N GLY A 158 -2.33 -25.30 13.46
CA GLY A 158 -2.71 -23.88 13.60
C GLY A 158 -3.97 -23.44 12.88
#